data_AF-A0A1I5LUF0-F1
#
_entry.id   AF-A0A1I5LUF0-F1
#
_cell.length_a   1.000
_cell.length_b   1.000
_cell.length_c   1.000
_cell.angle_alpha   90.00
_cell.angle_beta   90.00
_cell.angle_gamma   90.00
#
_symmetry.space_group_name_H-M   'P 1'
#
loop_
_entity.id
_entity.type
_entity.pdbx_description
1 polymer ?
#
loop_
_entity_poly.entity_id
_entity_poly.type
_entity_poly.pdbx_seq_one_letter_code
_entity_poly.pdbx_strand_id
1 'polypeptide(L)'
;MRLELSNNPNLLLFTSNLFPATFNAIGLKHYAIIGIGGNVGESVLLFERVIRYLQQGKRINVIQTAPLLKNPPFGFTEQPDFINSVIKIETNLSPFQLLKYLLWVEKRFGRKRTFKNAPRTLDLDIIFYDKLNLRTKRLIVPHPHFHERESVMIPLRFLKD
;
A
#
# COMPACT_ATOMS: atom_id res chain seq x y z
N MET A 1 -2.24 -20.17 -2.99
CA MET A 1 -3.68 -20.52 -3.12
C MET A 1 -4.37 -19.37 -3.82
N ARG A 2 -5.01 -19.59 -4.98
CA ARG A 2 -5.77 -18.57 -5.73
C ARG A 2 -7.11 -18.39 -5.02
N LEU A 3 -7.40 -17.17 -4.57
CA LEU A 3 -8.71 -16.83 -4.00
C LEU A 3 -9.51 -16.11 -5.10
N GLU A 4 -10.55 -16.75 -5.64
CA GLU A 4 -11.43 -16.15 -6.63
C GLU A 4 -12.40 -15.19 -5.93
N LEU A 5 -12.06 -13.90 -5.93
CA LEU A 5 -12.88 -12.83 -5.33
C LEU A 5 -13.36 -11.79 -6.34
N SER A 6 -13.02 -11.96 -7.62
CA SER A 6 -13.47 -11.10 -8.70
C SER A 6 -13.75 -11.93 -9.95
N ASN A 7 -14.85 -11.63 -10.61
CA ASN A 7 -15.20 -12.18 -11.92
C ASN A 7 -14.28 -11.66 -13.05
N ASN A 8 -13.33 -10.79 -12.73
CA ASN A 8 -12.34 -10.29 -13.67
C ASN A 8 -11.20 -11.31 -13.79
N PRO A 9 -11.06 -12.02 -14.93
CA PRO A 9 -10.05 -13.06 -15.11
C PRO A 9 -8.62 -12.50 -15.08
N ASN A 10 -8.45 -11.19 -15.22
CA ASN A 10 -7.17 -10.50 -15.19
C ASN A 10 -6.70 -10.13 -13.78
N LEU A 11 -7.48 -10.48 -12.75
CA LEU A 11 -7.09 -10.29 -11.36
C LEU A 11 -6.64 -11.61 -10.75
N LEU A 12 -5.51 -11.57 -10.05
CA LEU A 12 -4.99 -12.73 -9.33
C LEU A 12 -4.68 -12.34 -7.90
N LEU A 13 -5.43 -12.92 -6.95
CA LEU A 13 -5.13 -12.80 -5.52
C LEU A 13 -4.22 -13.95 -5.08
N PHE A 14 -3.15 -13.62 -4.37
CA PHE A 14 -2.16 -14.58 -3.90
C PHE A 14 -1.47 -14.09 -2.62
N THR A 15 -0.63 -14.94 -2.04
CA THR A 15 0.03 -14.70 -0.76
C THR A 15 1.55 -14.81 -0.90
N SER A 16 2.28 -14.20 0.03
CA SER A 16 3.72 -14.35 0.22
C SER A 16 4.04 -14.48 1.73
N ASN A 17 5.32 -14.50 2.11
CA ASN A 17 5.73 -14.69 3.50
C ASN A 17 5.21 -13.61 4.44
N LEU A 18 5.06 -12.36 3.97
CA LEU A 18 4.57 -11.24 4.77
C LEU A 18 3.24 -10.66 4.26
N PHE A 19 2.50 -11.37 3.40
CA PHE A 19 1.22 -10.91 2.83
C PHE A 19 0.24 -12.07 2.61
N PRO A 20 -0.87 -12.18 3.37
CA PRO A 20 -1.18 -11.42 4.58
C PRO A 20 -0.34 -11.89 5.78
N ALA A 21 -0.12 -10.99 6.73
CA ALA A 21 0.50 -11.24 8.01
C ALA A 21 -0.08 -10.30 9.08
N THR A 22 -0.02 -10.71 10.34
CA THR A 22 -0.42 -9.89 11.50
C THR A 22 0.76 -9.76 12.44
N PHE A 23 0.89 -8.61 13.07
CA PHE A 23 1.96 -8.30 14.00
C PHE A 23 1.41 -7.62 15.23
N ASN A 24 2.15 -7.67 16.33
CA ASN A 24 1.73 -7.07 17.58
C ASN A 24 1.70 -5.54 17.45
N ALA A 25 0.60 -4.95 17.90
CA ALA A 25 0.52 -3.52 18.19
C ALA A 25 1.55 -3.14 19.26
N ILE A 26 2.06 -1.91 19.17
CA ILE A 26 2.99 -1.35 20.18
C ILE A 26 2.43 -0.08 20.82
N GLY A 27 1.17 0.27 20.53
CA GLY A 27 0.45 1.36 21.20
C GLY A 27 0.85 2.76 20.72
N LEU A 28 1.10 2.93 19.41
CA LEU A 28 1.28 4.29 18.86
C LEU A 28 -0.07 4.99 18.71
N LYS A 29 -0.03 6.33 18.61
CA LYS A 29 -1.21 7.18 18.79
C LYS A 29 -2.28 7.05 17.70
N HIS A 30 -1.89 6.77 16.45
CA HIS A 30 -2.76 6.84 15.29
C HIS A 30 -2.73 5.56 14.47
N TYR A 31 -3.84 5.25 13.81
CA TYR A 31 -3.92 4.16 12.82
C TYR A 31 -4.02 4.73 11.41
N ALA A 32 -3.35 4.08 10.47
CA ALA A 32 -3.50 4.41 9.06
C ALA A 32 -3.54 3.14 8.20
N ILE A 33 -4.24 3.22 7.08
CA ILE A 33 -4.24 2.20 6.04
C ILE A 33 -3.47 2.75 4.86
N ILE A 34 -2.42 2.06 4.46
CA ILE A 34 -1.52 2.45 3.38
C ILE A 34 -1.69 1.46 2.22
N GLY A 35 -1.95 1.97 1.03
CA GLY A 35 -1.84 1.20 -0.21
C GLY A 35 -0.37 1.02 -0.57
N ILE A 36 0.01 -0.19 -0.96
CA ILE A 36 1.36 -0.51 -1.43
C ILE A 36 1.28 -1.11 -2.82
N GLY A 37 2.03 -0.54 -3.78
CA GLY A 37 1.95 -0.92 -5.18
C GLY A 37 3.30 -0.85 -5.90
N GLY A 38 3.45 -1.62 -6.97
CA GLY A 38 4.69 -1.71 -7.76
C GLY A 38 4.56 -2.67 -8.93
N ASN A 39 5.32 -2.43 -10.00
CA ASN A 39 5.33 -3.25 -11.21
C ASN A 39 6.71 -3.35 -11.88
N VAL A 40 7.78 -2.92 -11.21
CA VAL A 40 9.14 -2.96 -11.73
C VAL A 40 10.01 -3.84 -10.83
N GLY A 41 10.64 -4.85 -11.42
CA GLY A 41 11.48 -5.81 -10.72
C GLY A 41 10.66 -6.71 -9.78
N GLU A 42 11.33 -7.23 -8.75
CA GLU A 42 10.76 -8.18 -7.79
C GLU A 42 9.87 -7.49 -6.74
N SER A 43 8.69 -7.04 -7.17
CA SER A 43 7.79 -6.20 -6.34
C SER A 43 7.38 -6.90 -5.03
N VAL A 44 7.12 -8.21 -5.05
CA VAL A 44 6.80 -8.99 -3.84
C VAL A 44 7.94 -8.92 -2.82
N LEU A 45 9.16 -9.25 -3.25
CA LEU A 45 10.34 -9.21 -2.37
C LEU A 45 10.64 -7.80 -1.87
N LEU A 46 10.40 -6.78 -2.72
CA LEU A 46 10.54 -5.39 -2.33
C LEU A 46 9.54 -5.01 -1.24
N PHE A 47 8.27 -5.40 -1.37
CA PHE A 47 7.24 -5.12 -0.36
C PHE A 47 7.60 -5.76 0.97
N GLU A 48 8.06 -7.02 0.96
CA GLU A 48 8.50 -7.68 2.20
C GLU A 48 9.68 -6.95 2.86
N ARG A 49 10.63 -6.44 2.06
CA ARG A 49 11.72 -5.61 2.59
C ARG A 49 11.21 -4.28 3.16
N VAL A 50 10.18 -3.67 2.55
CA VAL A 50 9.53 -2.46 3.08
C VAL A 50 8.87 -2.76 4.42
N ILE A 51 8.14 -3.87 4.56
CA ILE A 51 7.54 -4.26 5.85
C ILE A 51 8.60 -4.42 6.94
N ARG A 52 9.67 -5.19 6.66
CA ARG A 52 10.79 -5.36 7.60
C ARG A 52 11.43 -4.01 7.98
N TYR A 53 11.61 -3.12 6.99
CA TYR A 53 12.16 -1.79 7.22
C TYR A 53 11.26 -0.92 8.10
N LEU A 54 9.95 -0.92 7.85
CA LEU A 54 8.99 -0.16 8.65
C LEU A 54 8.95 -0.67 10.09
N GLN A 55 9.02 -1.99 10.31
CA GLN A 55 9.02 -2.58 11.66
C GLN A 55 10.29 -2.31 12.48
N GLN A 56 11.41 -1.97 11.84
CA GLN A 56 12.61 -1.55 12.55
C GLN A 56 12.51 -0.12 13.09
N GLY A 57 11.53 0.66 12.63
CA GLY A 57 11.32 2.05 13.03
C GLY A 57 10.57 2.18 14.36
N LYS A 58 10.82 3.27 15.09
CA LYS A 58 10.06 3.62 16.31
C LYS A 58 8.81 4.48 16.05
N ARG A 59 8.66 5.01 14.82
CA ARG A 59 7.62 5.99 14.48
C ARG A 59 6.42 5.38 13.77
N ILE A 60 6.60 4.21 13.19
CA ILE A 60 5.59 3.44 12.47
C ILE A 60 5.76 1.99 12.89
N ASN A 61 4.65 1.28 13.07
CA ASN A 61 4.61 -0.16 13.26
C ASN A 61 3.59 -0.74 12.30
N VAL A 62 3.97 -1.74 11.50
CA VAL A 62 3.01 -2.46 10.66
C VAL A 62 2.30 -3.48 11.54
N ILE A 63 0.98 -3.40 11.62
CA ILE A 63 0.16 -4.31 12.45
C ILE A 63 -0.53 -5.39 11.63
N GLN A 64 -0.82 -5.11 10.36
CA GLN A 64 -1.42 -6.09 9.47
C GLN A 64 -1.07 -5.81 8.01
N THR A 65 -0.92 -6.85 7.21
CA THR A 65 -0.87 -6.77 5.74
C THR A 65 -2.00 -7.61 5.15
N ALA A 66 -2.56 -7.15 4.03
CA ALA A 66 -3.55 -7.90 3.27
C ALA A 66 -2.86 -8.87 2.27
N PRO A 67 -3.60 -9.78 1.60
CA PRO A 67 -3.06 -10.51 0.47
C PRO A 67 -2.62 -9.59 -0.68
N LEU A 68 -1.82 -10.14 -1.59
CA LEU A 68 -1.36 -9.44 -2.79
C LEU A 68 -2.38 -9.64 -3.92
N LEU A 69 -2.63 -8.57 -4.67
CA LEU A 69 -3.41 -8.59 -5.90
C LEU A 69 -2.51 -8.23 -7.08
N LYS A 70 -2.43 -9.13 -8.06
CA LYS A 70 -1.89 -8.81 -9.38
C LYS A 70 -3.02 -8.31 -10.28
N ASN A 71 -2.84 -7.16 -10.92
CA ASN A 71 -3.84 -6.55 -11.80
C ASN A 71 -3.17 -5.79 -12.97
N PRO A 72 -3.87 -5.64 -14.11
CA PRO A 72 -3.34 -4.92 -15.27
C PRO A 72 -3.07 -3.43 -14.96
N PRO A 73 -2.15 -2.80 -15.70
CA PRO A 73 -1.90 -1.36 -15.59
C PRO A 73 -3.10 -0.52 -16.04
N PHE A 74 -3.23 0.67 -15.46
CA PHE A 74 -4.24 1.66 -15.84
C PHE A 74 -3.57 2.94 -16.38
N GLY A 75 -4.16 3.53 -17.42
CA GLY A 75 -3.64 4.71 -18.09
C GLY A 75 -2.57 4.37 -19.13
N PHE A 76 -1.30 4.31 -18.73
CA PHE A 76 -0.23 3.86 -19.63
C PHE A 76 -0.20 2.33 -19.62
N THR A 77 -0.58 1.66 -20.71
CA THR A 77 -0.80 0.20 -20.69
C THR A 77 0.38 -0.63 -21.18
N GLU A 78 1.35 -0.01 -21.88
CA GLU A 78 2.58 -0.66 -22.34
C GLU A 78 3.61 -0.80 -21.19
N GLN A 79 3.21 -1.51 -20.14
CA GLN A 79 4.03 -1.79 -18.96
C GLN A 79 3.61 -3.10 -18.28
N PRO A 80 4.45 -3.68 -17.40
CA PRO A 80 4.07 -4.88 -16.66
C PRO A 80 2.85 -4.65 -15.75
N ASP A 81 2.14 -5.74 -15.47
CA ASP A 81 1.08 -5.78 -14.46
C ASP A 81 1.57 -5.29 -13.09
N PHE A 82 0.68 -4.65 -12.35
CA PHE A 82 0.93 -4.24 -10.98
C PHE A 82 0.70 -5.37 -10.01
N ILE A 83 1.51 -5.37 -8.95
CA ILE A 83 1.22 -6.04 -7.69
C ILE A 83 0.82 -4.95 -6.69
N ASN A 84 -0.35 -5.11 -6.07
CA ASN A 84 -0.91 -4.18 -5.09
C ASN A 84 -1.34 -4.92 -3.83
N SER A 85 -1.34 -4.21 -2.70
CA SER A 85 -1.96 -4.64 -1.46
C SER A 85 -2.29 -3.42 -0.59
N VAL A 86 -2.83 -3.66 0.59
CA VAL A 86 -2.95 -2.64 1.64
C VAL A 86 -2.32 -3.16 2.93
N ILE A 87 -1.81 -2.23 3.74
CA ILE A 87 -1.24 -2.50 5.05
C ILE A 87 -1.87 -1.59 6.10
N LYS A 88 -2.15 -2.13 7.28
CA LYS A 88 -2.59 -1.38 8.46
C LYS A 88 -1.37 -1.09 9.31
N ILE A 89 -1.21 0.17 9.72
CA ILE A 89 -0.09 0.62 10.56
C ILE A 89 -0.59 1.37 11.78
N GLU A 90 0.24 1.37 12.82
CA GLU A 90 0.23 2.32 13.93
C GLU A 90 1.31 3.37 13.70
N THR A 91 1.08 4.63 14.08
CA THR A 91 2.08 5.70 13.96
C THR A 91 1.90 6.84 14.97
N ASN A 92 2.99 7.52 15.31
CA ASN A 92 2.97 8.80 16.04
C ASN A 92 3.10 10.02 15.11
N LEU A 93 3.21 9.80 13.80
CA LEU A 93 3.36 10.86 12.81
C LEU A 93 2.00 11.44 12.47
N SER A 94 1.91 12.77 12.39
CA SER A 94 0.73 13.44 11.80
C SER A 94 0.56 13.06 10.31
N PRO A 95 -0.63 13.24 9.70
CA PRO A 95 -0.87 12.86 8.31
C PRO A 95 0.16 13.41 7.31
N PHE A 96 0.57 14.67 7.48
CA PHE A 96 1.57 15.30 6.62
C PHE A 96 2.99 14.78 6.88
N GLN A 97 3.32 14.44 8.13
CA GLN A 97 4.60 13.82 8.46
C GLN A 97 4.67 12.39 7.93
N LEU A 98 3.56 11.64 8.00
CA LEU A 98 3.42 10.31 7.42
C LEU A 98 3.59 10.38 5.90
N LEU A 99 2.91 11.31 5.22
CA LEU A 99 3.08 11.51 3.78
C LEU A 99 4.55 11.76 3.41
N LYS A 100 5.23 12.67 4.12
CA LYS A 100 6.65 12.96 3.89
C LYS A 100 7.53 11.72 4.12
N TYR A 101 7.21 10.92 5.13
CA TYR A 101 7.94 9.71 5.43
C TYR A 101 7.75 8.65 4.34
N LEU A 102 6.51 8.40 3.89
CA LEU A 102 6.23 7.43 2.83
C LEU A 102 6.90 7.81 1.51
N LEU A 103 6.84 9.09 1.11
CA LEU A 103 7.57 9.60 -0.07
C LEU A 103 9.09 9.39 0.03
N TRP A 104 9.64 9.50 1.24
CA TRP A 104 11.05 9.23 1.48
C TRP A 104 11.36 7.72 1.40
N VAL A 105 10.48 6.85 1.91
CA VAL A 105 10.60 5.39 1.79
C VAL A 105 10.57 4.98 0.32
N GLU A 106 9.62 5.47 -0.48
CA GLU A 106 9.59 5.24 -1.92
C GLU A 106 10.93 5.56 -2.59
N LYS A 107 11.49 6.75 -2.31
CA LYS A 107 12.79 7.16 -2.84
C LYS A 107 13.91 6.21 -2.39
N ARG A 108 13.92 5.82 -1.11
CA ARG A 108 14.90 4.86 -0.56
C ARG A 108 14.82 3.49 -1.25
N PHE A 109 13.62 3.06 -1.64
CA PHE A 109 13.36 1.80 -2.33
C PHE A 109 13.29 1.98 -3.87
N GLY A 110 13.97 3.00 -4.39
CA GLY A 110 14.29 3.11 -5.81
C GLY A 110 13.22 3.74 -6.69
N ARG A 111 12.14 4.32 -6.12
CA ARG A 111 11.11 4.98 -6.91
C ARG A 111 11.70 6.18 -7.65
N LYS A 112 11.66 6.12 -8.98
CA LYS A 112 11.94 7.24 -9.88
C LYS A 112 10.62 7.77 -10.46
N ARG A 113 10.45 9.09 -10.47
CA ARG A 113 9.30 9.79 -11.06
C ARG A 113 9.72 10.35 -12.41
N THR A 114 9.31 9.71 -13.50
CA THR A 114 9.68 10.09 -14.88
C THR A 114 8.53 10.80 -15.59
N PHE A 115 7.39 10.13 -15.74
CA PHE A 115 6.17 10.67 -16.34
C PHE A 115 4.91 10.16 -15.61
N LYS A 116 3.76 10.75 -15.91
CA LYS A 116 2.47 10.37 -15.31
C LYS A 116 2.16 8.89 -15.61
N ASN A 117 1.78 8.13 -14.59
CA ASN A 117 1.48 6.68 -14.67
C ASN A 117 2.66 5.77 -15.07
N ALA A 118 3.91 6.29 -15.06
CA ALA A 118 5.09 5.50 -15.35
C ALA A 118 5.26 4.29 -14.39
N PRO A 119 5.89 3.20 -14.86
CA PRO A 119 6.24 2.05 -14.02
C PRO A 119 6.96 2.47 -12.73
N ARG A 120 6.69 1.76 -11.64
CA ARG A 120 7.24 2.00 -10.29
C ARG A 120 7.84 0.74 -9.69
N THR A 121 8.93 0.93 -8.97
CA THR A 121 9.39 -0.05 -7.99
C THR A 121 8.44 -0.09 -6.78
N LEU A 122 8.08 1.09 -6.25
CA LEU A 122 7.24 1.25 -5.06
C LEU A 122 6.37 2.51 -5.15
N ASP A 123 5.13 2.39 -4.72
CA ASP A 123 4.11 3.43 -4.57
C ASP A 123 3.46 3.23 -3.19
N LEU A 124 3.38 4.27 -2.36
CA LEU A 124 2.82 4.22 -1.02
C LEU A 124 1.80 5.34 -0.83
N ASP A 125 0.52 4.98 -0.79
CA ASP A 125 -0.60 5.93 -0.68
C ASP A 125 -1.30 5.84 0.68
N ILE A 126 -1.54 6.98 1.34
CA ILE A 126 -2.38 7.02 2.54
C ILE A 126 -3.84 6.89 2.11
N ILE A 127 -4.46 5.73 2.35
CA ILE A 127 -5.87 5.48 2.04
C ILE A 127 -6.77 6.03 3.14
N PHE A 128 -6.47 5.69 4.39
CA PHE A 128 -7.19 6.15 5.57
C PHE A 128 -6.21 6.57 6.67
N TYR A 129 -6.65 7.48 7.53
CA TYR A 129 -5.92 7.90 8.73
C TYR A 129 -6.94 8.19 9.83
N ASP A 130 -6.97 7.38 10.88
CA ASP A 130 -8.02 7.38 11.91
C ASP A 130 -9.43 7.53 11.27
N LYS A 131 -10.27 8.41 11.84
CA LYS A 131 -11.56 8.85 11.27
C LYS A 131 -11.43 10.22 10.59
N LEU A 132 -10.21 10.60 10.16
CA LEU A 132 -9.92 11.92 9.63
C LEU A 132 -10.54 12.11 8.24
N ASN A 133 -11.26 13.22 8.07
CA ASN A 133 -11.61 13.76 6.76
C ASN A 133 -10.78 15.04 6.54
N LEU A 134 -9.82 14.96 5.62
CA LEU A 134 -8.87 16.02 5.32
C LEU A 134 -8.88 16.27 3.81
N ARG A 135 -9.09 17.52 3.40
CA ARG A 135 -9.02 17.91 1.99
C ARG A 135 -8.14 19.14 1.84
N THR A 136 -6.92 18.93 1.36
CA THR A 136 -5.97 20.02 1.09
C THR A 136 -5.35 19.84 -0.30
N LYS A 137 -4.64 20.87 -0.79
CA LYS A 137 -3.89 20.77 -2.06
C LYS A 137 -2.78 19.70 -2.02
N ARG A 138 -2.30 19.33 -0.83
CA ARG A 138 -1.14 18.43 -0.66
C ARG A 138 -1.52 17.00 -0.27
N LEU A 139 -2.66 16.83 0.39
CA LEU A 139 -3.12 15.57 0.93
C LEU A 139 -4.65 15.57 1.04
N ILE A 140 -5.25 14.49 0.56
CA ILE A 140 -6.68 14.20 0.70
C ILE A 140 -6.80 12.84 1.39
N VAL A 141 -7.54 12.78 2.50
CA VAL A 141 -7.83 11.57 3.27
C VAL A 141 -9.33 11.56 3.60
N PRO A 142 -10.09 10.49 3.33
CA PRO A 142 -9.67 9.27 2.63
C PRO A 142 -9.13 9.52 1.21
N HIS A 143 -8.26 8.66 0.71
CA HIS A 143 -7.68 8.81 -0.63
C HIS A 143 -8.80 8.93 -1.68
N PRO A 144 -8.77 9.92 -2.58
CA PRO A 144 -9.84 10.11 -3.55
C PRO A 144 -10.01 8.86 -4.44
N HIS A 145 -11.26 8.47 -4.70
CA HIS A 145 -11.62 7.33 -5.56
C HIS A 145 -11.08 5.96 -5.08
N PHE A 146 -10.68 5.81 -3.80
CA PHE A 146 -10.19 4.51 -3.31
C PHE A 146 -11.22 3.39 -3.52
N HIS A 147 -12.51 3.71 -3.38
CA HIS A 147 -13.63 2.79 -3.49
C HIS A 147 -13.89 2.29 -4.92
N GLU A 148 -13.37 2.99 -5.93
CA GLU A 148 -13.47 2.62 -7.34
C GLU A 148 -12.31 1.72 -7.78
N ARG A 149 -11.27 1.55 -6.94
CA ARG A 149 -10.06 0.81 -7.27
C ARG A 149 -10.11 -0.60 -6.71
N GLU A 150 -10.28 -1.60 -7.57
CA GLU A 150 -10.20 -3.02 -7.18
C GLU A 150 -8.86 -3.36 -6.49
N SER A 151 -7.77 -2.74 -6.95
CA SER A 151 -6.42 -2.88 -6.36
C SER A 151 -6.31 -2.39 -4.92
N VAL A 152 -7.25 -1.58 -4.45
CA VAL A 152 -7.37 -1.17 -3.04
C VAL A 152 -8.49 -1.96 -2.36
N MET A 153 -9.67 -2.01 -2.97
CA MET A 153 -10.88 -2.57 -2.35
C MET A 153 -10.81 -4.08 -2.12
N ILE A 154 -10.18 -4.86 -3.01
CA ILE A 154 -10.07 -6.31 -2.83
C ILE A 154 -9.14 -6.63 -1.65
N PRO A 155 -7.89 -6.12 -1.58
CA PRO A 155 -7.05 -6.31 -0.40
C PRO A 155 -7.66 -5.75 0.90
N LEU A 156 -8.35 -4.60 0.83
CA LEU A 156 -8.93 -3.94 2.00
C LEU A 156 -9.90 -4.83 2.78
N ARG A 157 -10.66 -5.72 2.11
CA ARG A 157 -11.60 -6.66 2.75
C ARG A 157 -10.94 -7.66 3.71
N PHE A 158 -9.62 -7.77 3.67
CA PHE A 158 -8.85 -8.68 4.53
C PHE A 158 -8.28 -8.02 5.78
N LEU A 159 -8.33 -6.68 5.87
CA LEU A 159 -7.94 -5.99 7.10
C LEU A 159 -9.04 -6.18 8.15
N LYS A 160 -8.63 -6.44 9.39
CA LYS A 160 -9.53 -6.50 10.54
C LYS A 160 -9.70 -5.09 11.11
N ASP A 161 -10.88 -4.81 11.64
CA ASP A 161 -11.17 -3.58 12.39
C ASP A 161 -10.26 -3.41 13.61
#